data_AF-A0A920ND15-F1
#
_entry.id   AF-A0A920ND15-F1
#
_cell.length_a   1.000
_cell.length_b   1.000
_cell.length_c   1.000
_cell.angle_alpha   90.00
_cell.angle_beta   90.00
_cell.angle_gamma   90.00
#
_symmetry.space_group_name_H-M   'P 1'
#
loop_
_entity.id
_entity.type
_entity.pdbx_description
1 polymer ?
#
loop_
_entity_poly.entity_id
_entity_poly.type
_entity_poly.pdbx_seq_one_letter_code
_entity_poly.pdbx_strand_id
1 'polypeptide(L)'
;MVVELDGGNDGLNTVIPYGDDAYYQQRPQLAIPANQVLKIDDHFGFHPSLTGFERLYKDGRFALIHGCGYENPILSHFAAMGFWHTGVPVAGESWDGLGAPPIHLVLKPWKILL
;
A
#
# COMPACT_ATOMS: atom_id res chain seq x y z
N MET A 1 -6.64 9.96 -14.14
CA MET A 1 -7.55 8.84 -13.83
C MET A 1 -7.00 8.12 -12.61
N VAL A 2 -7.83 7.87 -11.61
CA VAL A 2 -7.47 7.11 -10.40
C VAL A 2 -8.36 5.87 -10.37
N VAL A 3 -7.79 4.72 -10.01
CA VAL A 3 -8.52 3.46 -9.85
C VAL A 3 -8.32 3.02 -8.40
N GLU A 4 -9.43 2.79 -7.71
CA GLU A 4 -9.45 2.26 -6.35
C GLU A 4 -9.96 0.82 -6.37
N LEU A 5 -9.37 -0.04 -5.53
CA LEU A 5 -9.80 -1.42 -5.35
C LEU A 5 -10.64 -1.51 -4.07
N ASP A 6 -11.95 -1.44 -4.21
CA ASP A 6 -12.88 -1.65 -3.10
C ASP A 6 -12.93 -3.14 -2.69
N GLY A 7 -13.18 -3.42 -1.41
CA GLY A 7 -13.30 -4.80 -0.90
C GLY A 7 -12.05 -5.38 -0.23
N GLY A 8 -11.05 -4.55 0.10
CA GLY A 8 -9.92 -4.95 0.95
C GLY A 8 -8.82 -5.71 0.21
N ASN A 9 -8.14 -5.02 -0.71
CA ASN A 9 -6.97 -5.58 -1.38
C ASN A 9 -5.88 -6.01 -0.37
N ASP A 10 -5.41 -7.23 -0.49
CA ASP A 10 -4.27 -7.72 0.29
C ASP A 10 -2.96 -7.21 -0.33
N GLY A 11 -2.50 -6.08 0.19
CA GLY A 11 -1.29 -5.42 -0.31
C GLY A 11 -0.05 -6.31 -0.24
N LEU A 12 0.06 -7.19 0.77
CA LEU A 12 1.20 -8.10 0.95
C LEU A 12 1.19 -9.28 -0.02
N ASN A 13 0.06 -9.62 -0.63
CA ASN A 13 0.01 -10.58 -1.74
C ASN A 13 -0.05 -9.89 -3.11
N THR A 14 -0.35 -8.60 -3.18
CA THR A 14 -0.23 -7.79 -4.41
C THR A 14 1.23 -7.54 -4.74
N VAL A 15 1.99 -7.06 -3.74
CA VAL A 15 3.45 -6.94 -3.78
C VAL A 15 4.01 -7.68 -2.59
N ILE A 16 4.69 -8.76 -2.92
CA ILE A 16 5.13 -9.79 -2.01
C ILE A 16 6.55 -9.48 -1.57
N PRO A 17 6.79 -9.21 -0.26
CA PRO A 17 8.14 -9.08 0.29
C PRO A 17 8.76 -10.48 0.46
N TYR A 18 9.01 -11.17 -0.65
CA TYR A 18 9.42 -12.58 -0.66
C TYR A 18 10.81 -12.82 -0.05
N GLY A 19 11.63 -11.76 0.09
CA GLY A 19 12.91 -11.80 0.79
C GLY A 19 12.81 -11.68 2.32
N ASP A 20 11.62 -11.45 2.87
CA ASP A 20 11.39 -11.24 4.30
C ASP A 20 10.75 -12.48 4.96
N ASP A 21 11.50 -13.17 5.80
CA ASP A 21 11.01 -14.36 6.54
C ASP A 21 9.79 -14.05 7.41
N ALA A 22 9.64 -12.81 7.89
CA ALA A 22 8.49 -12.43 8.70
C ALA A 22 7.17 -12.51 7.91
N TYR A 23 7.21 -12.32 6.58
CA TYR A 23 6.02 -12.51 5.73
C TYR A 23 5.53 -13.96 5.81
N TYR A 24 6.43 -14.93 5.70
CA TYR A 24 6.09 -16.35 5.78
C TYR A 24 5.66 -16.76 7.18
N GLN A 25 6.34 -16.27 8.21
CA GLN A 25 6.03 -16.59 9.62
C GLN A 25 4.66 -16.04 10.05
N GLN A 26 4.32 -14.82 9.64
CA GLN A 26 3.07 -14.17 10.03
C GLN A 26 1.89 -14.61 9.16
N ARG A 27 2.14 -15.24 7.99
CA ARG A 27 1.11 -15.59 7.01
C ARG A 27 1.20 -17.05 6.54
N PRO A 28 1.26 -18.04 7.44
CA PRO A 28 1.53 -19.43 7.08
C PRO A 28 0.52 -20.05 6.10
N GLN A 29 -0.72 -19.53 6.06
CA GLN A 29 -1.79 -20.02 5.17
C GLN A 29 -1.97 -19.17 3.91
N LEU A 30 -1.40 -17.95 3.87
CA LEU A 30 -1.66 -16.97 2.81
C LEU A 30 -0.40 -16.61 2.03
N ALA A 31 0.78 -16.91 2.56
CA ALA A 31 2.05 -16.53 1.96
C ALA A 31 2.26 -17.25 0.62
N ILE A 32 2.72 -16.51 -0.37
CA ILE A 32 3.04 -17.05 -1.69
C ILE A 32 4.51 -17.50 -1.71
N PRO A 33 4.79 -18.76 -2.09
CA PRO A 33 6.15 -19.26 -2.16
C PRO A 33 7.05 -18.42 -3.07
N ALA A 34 8.28 -18.13 -2.65
CA ALA A 34 9.22 -17.26 -3.37
C ALA A 34 9.50 -17.71 -4.82
N ASN A 35 9.34 -19.00 -5.14
CA ASN A 35 9.51 -19.53 -6.49
C ASN A 35 8.31 -19.29 -7.42
N GLN A 36 7.18 -18.84 -6.90
CA GLN A 36 5.98 -18.48 -7.68
C GLN A 36 5.90 -16.97 -7.92
N VAL A 37 6.63 -16.17 -7.15
CA VAL A 37 6.62 -14.71 -7.20
C VAL A 37 7.21 -14.19 -8.51
N LEU A 38 6.55 -13.18 -9.10
CA LEU A 38 7.10 -12.42 -10.23
C LEU A 38 8.10 -11.40 -9.71
N LYS A 39 9.37 -11.79 -9.59
CA LYS A 39 10.41 -10.98 -8.93
C LYS A 39 10.67 -9.66 -9.65
N ILE A 40 10.71 -8.59 -8.85
CA ILE A 40 11.04 -7.23 -9.29
C ILE A 40 12.48 -6.90 -8.91
N ASP A 41 12.87 -7.24 -7.69
CA ASP A 41 14.23 -7.15 -7.16
C ASP A 41 14.50 -8.32 -6.19
N ASP A 42 15.55 -8.25 -5.38
CA ASP A 42 15.96 -9.30 -4.42
C ASP A 42 15.03 -9.41 -3.19
N HIS A 43 14.16 -8.44 -2.95
CA HIS A 43 13.29 -8.38 -1.76
C HIS A 43 11.80 -8.46 -2.08
N PHE A 44 11.38 -7.93 -3.24
CA PHE A 44 9.99 -7.76 -3.64
C PHE A 44 9.66 -8.37 -5.00
N GLY A 45 8.42 -8.82 -5.13
CA GLY A 45 7.85 -9.19 -6.42
C GLY A 45 6.34 -9.09 -6.45
N PHE A 46 5.75 -9.25 -7.63
CA PHE A 46 4.28 -9.22 -7.77
C PHE A 46 3.66 -10.60 -7.58
N HIS A 47 2.36 -10.60 -7.27
CA HIS A 47 1.51 -11.79 -7.36
C HIS A 47 1.68 -12.51 -8.72
N PRO A 48 1.68 -13.85 -8.78
CA PRO A 48 1.77 -14.63 -10.03
C PRO A 48 0.77 -14.20 -11.13
N SER A 49 -0.41 -13.72 -10.72
CA SER A 49 -1.47 -13.26 -11.63
C SER A 49 -1.26 -11.85 -12.19
N LEU A 50 -0.30 -11.07 -11.68
CA LEU A 50 -0.07 -9.67 -12.07
C LEU A 50 0.99 -9.53 -13.17
N THR A 51 1.04 -10.48 -14.11
CA THR A 51 1.99 -10.49 -15.23
C THR A 51 1.96 -9.22 -16.07
N GLY A 52 0.78 -8.61 -16.23
CA GLY A 52 0.64 -7.32 -16.92
C GLY A 52 1.35 -6.18 -16.21
N PHE A 53 1.27 -6.12 -14.87
CA PHE A 53 1.96 -5.09 -14.08
C PHE A 53 3.46 -5.33 -14.03
N GLU A 54 3.89 -6.58 -13.94
CA GLU A 54 5.31 -6.96 -14.03
C GLU A 54 5.91 -6.47 -15.35
N ARG A 55 5.22 -6.69 -16.47
CA ARG A 55 5.64 -6.17 -17.77
C ARG A 55 5.75 -4.65 -17.78
N LEU A 56 4.73 -3.94 -17.28
CA LEU A 56 4.75 -2.47 -17.24
C LEU A 56 5.89 -1.94 -16.36
N TYR A 57 6.20 -2.62 -15.26
CA TYR A 57 7.33 -2.27 -14.39
C TYR A 57 8.65 -2.43 -15.14
N LYS A 58 8.87 -3.60 -15.78
CA LYS A 58 10.07 -3.88 -16.57
C LYS A 58 10.25 -2.92 -17.74
N ASP A 59 9.15 -2.48 -18.34
CA ASP A 59 9.14 -1.48 -19.43
C ASP A 59 9.38 -0.04 -18.92
N GLY A 60 9.53 0.19 -17.60
CA GLY A 60 9.71 1.52 -17.01
C GLY A 60 8.45 2.40 -17.03
N ARG A 61 7.28 1.79 -17.24
CA ARG A 61 5.98 2.47 -17.40
C ARG A 61 5.08 2.36 -16.18
N PHE A 62 5.56 1.70 -15.13
CA PHE A 62 4.87 1.54 -13.86
C PHE A 62 5.86 1.74 -12.73
N ALA A 63 5.46 2.53 -11.73
CA ALA A 63 6.21 2.77 -10.52
C ALA A 63 5.38 2.33 -9.32
N LEU A 64 6.06 1.84 -8.31
CA LEU A 64 5.45 1.29 -7.11
C LEU A 64 5.88 2.13 -5.91
N ILE A 65 4.91 2.56 -5.10
CA ILE A 65 5.14 3.36 -3.91
C ILE A 65 4.52 2.61 -2.73
N HIS A 66 5.35 2.22 -1.78
CA HIS A 66 4.94 1.52 -0.56
C HIS A 66 4.97 2.43 0.65
N GLY A 67 4.27 2.01 1.71
CA GLY A 67 4.27 2.72 2.99
C GLY A 67 3.54 4.06 2.94
N CYS A 68 2.64 4.26 1.97
CA CYS A 68 1.80 5.44 1.84
C CYS A 68 0.77 5.51 2.98
N GLY A 69 0.78 6.60 3.73
CA GLY A 69 -0.17 6.88 4.80
C GLY A 69 -0.40 8.38 4.97
N TYR A 70 -1.20 8.74 5.96
CA TYR A 70 -1.34 10.10 6.47
C TYR A 70 -1.05 10.11 7.98
N GLU A 71 -0.81 11.29 8.55
CA GLU A 71 -0.55 11.45 9.98
C GLU A 71 -1.78 11.08 10.82
N ASN A 72 -1.56 10.45 11.98
CA ASN A 72 -2.64 10.05 12.91
C ASN A 72 -3.77 9.24 12.24
N PRO A 73 -3.47 8.06 11.63
CA PRO A 73 -4.47 7.29 10.92
C PRO A 73 -5.58 6.81 11.85
N ILE A 74 -6.81 6.89 11.36
CA ILE A 74 -7.99 6.37 12.07
C ILE A 74 -8.34 4.96 11.61
N LEU A 75 -8.93 4.18 12.52
CA LEU A 75 -9.29 2.78 12.26
C LEU A 75 -10.66 2.62 11.56
N SER A 76 -11.45 3.68 11.43
CA SER A 76 -12.72 3.63 10.69
C SER A 76 -12.44 3.64 9.19
N HIS A 77 -12.74 2.52 8.55
CA HIS A 77 -12.54 2.32 7.11
C HIS A 77 -13.25 3.39 6.26
N PHE A 78 -14.54 3.65 6.54
CA PHE A 78 -15.33 4.62 5.79
C PHE A 78 -14.83 6.06 5.95
N ALA A 79 -14.45 6.45 7.18
CA ALA A 79 -13.93 7.79 7.42
C ALA A 79 -12.51 7.96 6.83
N ALA A 80 -11.65 6.94 6.94
CA ALA A 80 -10.32 6.97 6.35
C ALA A 80 -10.36 7.10 4.82
N MET A 81 -11.28 6.37 4.17
CA MET A 81 -11.54 6.49 2.73
C MET A 81 -11.98 7.90 2.36
N GLY A 82 -12.89 8.50 3.13
CA GLY A 82 -13.32 9.89 2.95
C GLY A 82 -12.16 10.89 3.01
N PHE A 83 -11.21 10.71 3.93
CA PHE A 83 -10.00 11.56 4.01
C PHE A 83 -9.09 11.39 2.80
N TRP A 84 -8.86 10.16 2.33
CA TRP A 84 -8.08 9.91 1.10
C TRP A 84 -8.74 10.49 -0.16
N HIS A 85 -10.07 10.40 -0.28
CA HIS A 85 -10.81 10.90 -1.45
C HIS A 85 -10.89 12.42 -1.50
N THR A 86 -11.07 13.06 -0.34
CA THR A 86 -11.20 14.51 -0.25
C THR A 86 -9.85 15.21 -0.13
N GLY A 87 -8.80 14.50 0.29
CA GLY A 87 -7.52 15.09 0.67
C GLY A 87 -7.61 15.96 1.93
N VAL A 88 -8.69 15.82 2.72
CA VAL A 88 -8.94 16.58 3.96
C VAL A 88 -8.56 15.71 5.16
N PRO A 89 -7.87 16.26 6.19
CA PRO A 89 -7.39 15.53 7.35
C PRO A 89 -8.52 15.12 8.29
N VAL A 90 -8.15 14.28 9.25
CA VAL A 90 -9.04 13.80 10.30
C VAL A 90 -9.64 14.99 11.06
N ALA A 91 -10.98 15.04 11.14
CA ALA A 91 -11.68 16.10 11.86
C ALA A 91 -11.21 16.18 13.33
N GLY A 92 -10.56 17.29 13.69
CA GLY A 92 -9.91 17.51 14.98
C GLY A 92 -8.78 18.54 14.94
N GLU A 93 -8.22 18.82 13.75
CA GLU A 93 -7.28 19.93 13.56
C GLU A 93 -8.02 21.27 13.49
N SER A 94 -7.49 22.28 14.19
CA SER A 94 -8.12 23.59 14.28
C SER A 94 -8.23 24.23 12.91
N TRP A 95 -9.46 24.48 12.45
CA TRP A 95 -9.75 25.43 11.37
C TRP A 95 -9.20 26.80 11.76
N ASP A 96 -8.09 27.22 11.16
CA ASP A 96 -7.45 28.52 11.37
C ASP A 96 -8.04 29.64 10.49
N GLY A 97 -9.13 29.34 9.77
CA GLY A 97 -9.83 30.27 8.89
C GLY A 97 -9.28 30.33 7.46
N LEU A 98 -8.22 29.56 7.13
CA LEU A 98 -7.67 29.45 5.77
C LEU A 98 -8.07 28.15 5.05
N GLY A 99 -8.80 27.26 5.73
CA GLY A 99 -9.18 25.92 5.27
C GLY A 99 -8.52 24.84 6.13
N ALA A 100 -9.02 23.60 6.06
CA ALA A 100 -8.28 22.48 6.68
C ALA A 100 -6.96 22.27 5.90
N PRO A 101 -5.81 22.09 6.57
CA PRO A 101 -4.56 21.78 5.87
C PRO A 101 -4.73 20.47 5.09
N PRO A 102 -4.15 20.30 3.89
CA PRO A 102 -4.31 19.07 3.12
C PRO A 102 -3.68 17.87 3.85
N ILE A 103 -4.14 16.65 3.55
CA ILE A 103 -3.42 15.46 4.01
C ILE A 103 -1.99 15.50 3.46
N HIS A 104 -1.01 15.29 4.34
CA HIS A 104 0.37 15.11 3.94
C HIS A 104 0.66 13.62 3.77
N LEU A 105 1.14 13.23 2.58
CA LEU A 105 1.55 11.85 2.33
C LEU A 105 2.79 11.55 3.17
N VAL A 106 2.67 10.61 4.08
CA VAL A 106 3.78 10.09 4.88
C VAL A 106 4.23 8.77 4.27
N LEU A 107 5.51 8.69 3.90
CA LEU A 107 6.15 7.42 3.53
C LEU A 107 6.78 6.81 4.78
N LYS A 108 6.28 5.66 5.20
CA LYS A 108 6.88 4.90 6.30
C LYS A 108 7.92 3.93 5.76
N PRO A 109 9.06 3.72 6.47
CA PRO A 109 10.02 2.69 6.13
C PRO A 109 9.32 1.34 5.98
N TRP A 110 9.75 0.54 5.00
CA TRP A 110 9.21 -0.80 4.83
C TRP A 110 9.49 -1.64 6.08
N LYS A 111 8.42 -1.90 6.83
CA LYS A 111 8.35 -2.87 7.92
C LYS A 111 7.01 -3.54 7.80
N ILE A 112 6.98 -4.86 7.97
CA ILE A 112 5.72 -5.58 8.20
C ILE A 112 5.23 -5.12 9.58
N LEU A 113 4.42 -4.06 9.57
CA LEU A 113 3.73 -3.54 10.75
C LEU A 113 2.47 -4.40 10.94
N LEU A 114 2.44 -5.13 12.05
CA LEU A 114 1.23 -5.77 12.58
C LEU A 114 0.43 -4.76 13.40
#